data_AF-A0A259S8S3-F1
#
_entry.id   AF-A0A259S8S3-F1
#
_cell.length_a   1.000
_cell.length_b   1.000
_cell.length_c   1.000
_cell.angle_alpha   90.00
_cell.angle_beta   90.00
_cell.angle_gamma   90.00
#
_symmetry.space_group_name_H-M   'P 1'
#
loop_
_entity.id
_entity.type
_entity.pdbx_description
1 polymer ?
#
loop_
_entity_poly.entity_id
_entity_poly.type
_entity_poly.pdbx_seq_one_letter_code
_entity_poly.pdbx_strand_id
1 'polypeptide(L)'
;MMPEPDFSLPIPSTEDQIKSMRLIDHLRCRMVDGPLSFSDYMAEVLYHPDYGYYGSAQVQFGAGGDFVTAPERSPFFAAGLVYEWQQIHPCV
;
A
#
# COMPACT_ATOMS: atom_id res chain seq x y z
N MET A 1 -20.72 18.33 3.33
CA MET A 1 -20.19 17.74 4.57
C MET A 1 -18.75 18.20 4.68
N MET A 2 -18.46 19.15 5.58
CA MET A 2 -17.08 19.55 5.86
C MET A 2 -16.40 18.43 6.65
N PRO A 3 -15.11 18.15 6.46
CA PRO A 3 -14.42 17.14 7.27
C PRO A 3 -14.44 17.57 8.75
N GLU A 4 -14.68 16.60 9.63
CA GLU A 4 -14.68 16.82 11.09
C GLU A 4 -13.29 17.34 11.54
N PRO A 5 -13.23 18.30 12.47
CA PRO A 5 -12.02 19.07 12.82
C PRO A 5 -10.90 18.29 13.54
N ASP A 6 -11.02 16.98 13.71
CA ASP A 6 -10.08 16.13 14.46
C ASP A 6 -9.46 15.00 13.60
N PHE A 7 -9.16 15.30 12.34
CA PHE A 7 -8.38 14.37 11.52
C PHE A 7 -6.87 14.58 11.78
N SER A 8 -6.32 13.79 12.70
CA SER A 8 -4.88 13.71 12.94
C SER A 8 -4.35 12.34 12.51
N LEU A 9 -3.27 12.34 11.72
CA LEU A 9 -2.55 11.10 11.38
C LEU A 9 -1.68 10.65 12.56
N PRO A 10 -1.50 9.33 12.75
CA PRO A 10 -0.55 8.82 13.74
C PRO A 10 0.88 9.19 13.36
N ILE A 11 1.72 9.43 14.36
CA ILE A 11 3.14 9.68 14.15
C ILE A 11 3.84 8.33 13.90
N PRO A 12 4.54 8.14 12.77
CA PRO A 12 5.24 6.89 12.48
C PRO A 12 6.39 6.61 13.45
N SER A 13 6.85 5.36 13.50
CA SER A 13 8.03 4.99 14.30
C SER A 13 9.31 5.70 13.80
N THR A 14 10.34 5.75 14.63
CA THR A 14 11.65 6.32 14.23
C THR A 14 12.23 5.61 13.01
N GLU A 15 12.04 4.29 12.90
CA GLU A 15 12.50 3.50 11.75
C GLU A 15 11.78 3.90 10.47
N ASP A 16 10.45 4.02 10.52
CA ASP A 16 9.62 4.42 9.37
C ASP A 16 9.91 5.85 8.93
N GLN A 17 10.19 6.75 9.89
CA GLN A 17 10.60 8.13 9.59
C GLN A 17 11.95 8.17 8.86
N ILE A 18 12.94 7.39 9.32
CA ILE A 18 14.26 7.30 8.67
C ILE A 18 14.12 6.76 7.24
N LYS A 19 13.31 5.72 7.05
CA LYS A 19 13.05 5.15 5.73
C LYS A 19 12.35 6.16 4.81
N SER A 20 11.34 6.85 5.31
CA SER A 20 10.64 7.91 4.58
C SER A 20 11.60 9.03 4.16
N MET A 21 12.53 9.43 5.03
CA MET A 21 13.54 10.45 4.70
C MET A 21 14.45 10.00 3.55
N ARG A 22 14.92 8.74 3.57
CA ARG A 22 15.74 8.17 2.48
C ARG A 22 14.99 8.16 1.15
N LEU A 23 13.71 7.82 1.16
CA LEU A 23 12.85 7.88 -0.03
C LEU A 23 12.68 9.31 -0.55
N ILE A 24 12.48 10.28 0.35
CA ILE A 24 12.37 11.70 -0.03
C ILE A 24 13.65 12.18 -0.71
N ASP A 25 14.82 11.82 -0.18
CA ASP A 25 16.10 12.20 -0.79
C ASP A 25 16.31 11.54 -2.16
N HIS A 26 15.93 10.27 -2.32
CA HIS A 26 15.92 9.58 -3.61
C HIS A 26 15.02 10.28 -4.64
N LEU A 27 13.80 10.65 -4.24
CA LEU A 27 12.85 11.36 -5.11
C LEU A 27 13.35 12.74 -5.51
N ARG A 28 14.01 13.47 -4.59
CA ARG A 28 14.65 14.76 -4.90
C ARG A 28 15.71 14.61 -5.98
N CYS A 29 16.56 13.58 -5.88
CA CYS A 29 17.57 13.29 -6.91
C CYS A 29 16.92 12.98 -8.27
N ARG A 30 15.82 12.21 -8.29
CA ARG A 30 15.07 11.91 -9.52
C ARG A 30 14.42 13.15 -10.15
N MET A 31 14.13 14.18 -9.37
CA MET A 31 13.45 15.40 -9.83
C MET A 31 14.41 16.53 -10.23
N VAL A 32 15.73 16.28 -10.25
CA VAL A 32 16.74 17.30 -10.63
C VAL A 32 16.55 17.76 -12.09
N ASP A 33 16.26 16.83 -12.99
CA ASP A 33 16.10 17.12 -14.43
C ASP A 33 14.66 17.49 -14.82
N GLY A 34 13.73 17.52 -13.86
CA GLY A 34 12.34 17.87 -14.08
C GLY A 34 11.37 17.14 -13.14
N PRO A 35 10.09 17.56 -13.12
CA PRO A 35 9.09 16.92 -12.30
C PRO A 35 8.81 15.48 -12.74
N LEU A 36 8.53 14.60 -11.79
CA LEU A 36 8.03 13.26 -12.07
C LEU A 36 6.56 13.31 -12.47
N SER A 37 6.15 12.40 -13.37
CA SER A 37 4.72 12.13 -13.54
C SER A 37 4.18 11.53 -12.25
N PHE A 38 2.87 11.69 -12.01
CA PHE A 38 2.24 11.08 -10.83
C PHE A 38 2.39 9.55 -10.83
N SER A 39 2.33 8.91 -12.00
CA SER A 39 2.56 7.47 -12.12
C SER A 39 3.99 7.07 -11.72
N ASP A 40 5.00 7.84 -12.13
CA ASP A 40 6.39 7.54 -11.75
C ASP A 40 6.63 7.76 -10.25
N TYR A 41 6.04 8.83 -9.70
CA TYR A 41 6.05 9.06 -8.26
C TYR A 41 5.41 7.90 -7.49
N MET A 42 4.22 7.45 -7.92
CA MET A 42 3.53 6.32 -7.29
C MET A 42 4.31 5.01 -7.42
N ALA A 43 4.96 4.78 -8.55
CA ALA A 43 5.82 3.62 -8.74
C ALA A 43 6.97 3.60 -7.72
N GLU A 44 7.60 4.75 -7.47
CA GLU A 44 8.66 4.89 -6.47
C GLU A 44 8.15 4.67 -5.04
N VAL A 45 7.12 5.42 -4.61
CA VAL A 45 6.69 5.37 -3.21
C VAL A 45 6.00 4.06 -2.84
N LEU A 46 5.41 3.35 -3.80
CA LEU A 46 4.78 2.05 -3.57
C LEU A 46 5.72 0.87 -3.78
N TYR A 47 6.57 0.90 -4.81
CA TYR A 47 7.23 -0.31 -5.30
C TYR A 47 8.76 -0.23 -5.35
N HIS A 48 9.40 0.88 -4.95
CA HIS A 48 10.85 0.92 -4.84
C HIS A 48 11.35 -0.23 -3.94
N PRO A 49 12.35 -1.02 -4.35
CA PRO A 49 12.74 -2.25 -3.64
C PRO A 49 13.17 -2.00 -2.19
N ASP A 50 13.88 -0.90 -1.94
CA ASP A 50 14.42 -0.62 -0.60
C ASP A 50 13.49 0.20 0.29
N TYR A 51 12.60 1.00 -0.30
CA TYR A 51 11.88 2.07 0.42
C TYR A 51 10.39 2.12 0.14
N GLY A 52 9.94 1.51 -0.96
CA GLY A 52 8.55 1.51 -1.37
C GLY A 52 7.71 0.74 -0.36
N TYR A 53 6.47 1.20 -0.19
CA TYR A 53 5.52 0.63 0.76
C TYR A 53 5.41 -0.90 0.60
N TYR A 54 5.09 -1.40 -0.59
CA TYR A 54 5.00 -2.82 -0.91
C TYR A 54 6.35 -3.46 -1.27
N GLY A 55 7.36 -2.66 -1.62
CA GLY A 55 8.67 -3.15 -2.07
C GLY A 55 9.57 -3.64 -0.94
N SER A 56 9.56 -2.97 0.21
CA SER A 56 10.55 -3.18 1.27
C SER A 56 10.22 -4.32 2.25
N ALA A 57 9.29 -5.23 1.91
CA ALA A 57 8.85 -6.36 2.75
C ALA A 57 8.35 -6.02 4.17
N GLN A 58 7.86 -4.80 4.41
CA GLN A 58 7.40 -4.34 5.73
C GLN A 58 5.87 -4.23 5.88
N VAL A 59 5.10 -4.54 4.83
CA VAL A 59 3.63 -4.41 4.88
C VAL A 59 3.03 -5.50 5.75
N GLN A 60 2.34 -5.09 6.81
CA GLN A 60 1.45 -5.97 7.57
C GLN A 60 0.06 -5.91 6.94
N PHE A 61 -0.53 -7.08 6.67
CA PHE A 61 -1.93 -7.22 6.27
C PHE A 61 -2.78 -7.57 7.50
N GLY A 62 -4.07 -7.20 7.51
CA GLY A 62 -4.97 -7.49 8.63
C GLY A 62 -5.06 -6.38 9.66
N ALA A 63 -5.47 -6.74 10.88
CA ALA A 63 -5.73 -5.78 11.96
C ALA A 63 -4.49 -4.98 12.42
N GLY A 64 -3.28 -5.43 12.07
CA GLY A 64 -2.02 -4.72 12.31
C GLY A 64 -1.53 -3.86 11.13
N GLY A 65 -2.24 -3.89 10.00
CA GLY A 65 -1.92 -3.11 8.81
C GLY A 65 -2.65 -1.77 8.75
N ASP A 66 -2.31 -0.97 7.74
CA ASP A 66 -2.94 0.33 7.50
C ASP A 66 -4.37 0.23 6.97
N PHE A 67 -4.70 -0.91 6.36
CA PHE A 67 -6.03 -1.20 5.83
C PHE A 67 -6.33 -2.70 5.94
N VAL A 68 -7.63 -3.01 6.00
CA VAL A 68 -8.10 -4.39 5.91
C VAL A 68 -8.62 -4.71 4.52
N THR A 69 -8.36 -5.93 4.05
CA THR A 69 -8.90 -6.44 2.78
C THR A 69 -10.03 -7.45 3.00
N ALA A 70 -10.82 -7.74 1.97
CA ALA A 70 -11.95 -8.67 2.09
C ALA A 70 -11.55 -10.09 2.58
N PRO A 71 -10.43 -10.69 2.15
CA PRO A 71 -9.93 -11.95 2.70
C PRO A 71 -9.74 -11.94 4.23
N GLU A 72 -9.34 -10.81 4.81
CA GLU A 72 -9.06 -10.70 6.25
C GLU A 72 -10.34 -10.55 7.09
N ARG A 73 -11.47 -10.19 6.48
CA ARG A 73 -12.74 -9.98 7.20
C ARG A 73 -13.54 -11.26 7.39
N SER A 74 -13.50 -12.19 6.43
CA SER A 74 -14.29 -13.42 6.48
C SER A 74 -13.81 -14.47 5.48
N PRO A 75 -13.82 -15.77 5.85
CA PRO A 75 -13.58 -16.86 4.90
C PRO A 75 -14.61 -16.92 3.76
N PHE A 76 -15.77 -16.26 3.90
CA PHE A 76 -16.80 -16.23 2.85
C PHE A 76 -16.34 -15.53 1.58
N PHE A 77 -15.38 -14.61 1.65
CA PHE A 77 -14.83 -13.98 0.45
C PHE A 77 -14.16 -15.02 -0.46
N ALA A 78 -13.29 -15.86 0.09
CA ALA A 78 -12.63 -16.93 -0.66
C ALA A 78 -13.64 -18.00 -1.11
N ALA A 79 -14.59 -18.38 -0.25
CA ALA A 79 -15.62 -19.34 -0.60
C ALA A 79 -16.50 -18.87 -1.78
N GLY A 80 -16.87 -17.60 -1.82
CA GLY A 80 -17.61 -16.99 -2.93
C GLY A 80 -16.82 -17.02 -4.24
N LEU A 81 -15.53 -16.66 -4.20
CA LEU A 81 -14.65 -16.74 -5.37
C LEU A 81 -14.54 -18.17 -5.92
N VAL A 82 -14.39 -19.17 -5.04
CA VAL A 82 -14.34 -20.59 -5.44
C VAL A 82 -15.67 -21.04 -6.03
N TYR A 83 -16.79 -20.65 -5.42
CA TYR A 83 -18.12 -20.96 -5.93
C TYR A 83 -18.31 -20.44 -7.36
N GLU A 84 -18.01 -19.16 -7.61
CA GLU A 84 -18.11 -18.56 -8.95
C GLU A 84 -17.16 -19.22 -9.95
N TRP A 85 -15.92 -19.53 -9.52
CA TRP A 85 -14.95 -20.25 -10.35
C TRP A 85 -15.48 -21.60 -10.83
N GLN A 86 -16.13 -22.37 -9.96
CA GLN A 86 -16.70 -23.67 -10.30
C GLN A 86 -17.87 -23.57 -11.29
N GLN A 87 -18.63 -22.47 -11.29
CA GLN A 87 -19.70 -22.25 -12.26
C GLN A 87 -19.14 -22.07 -13.68
N ILE A 88 -18.01 -21.36 -13.82
CA ILE A 88 -17.37 -21.09 -15.11
C ILE A 88 -16.39 -22.18 -15.55
N HIS A 89 -15.94 -23.04 -14.63
CA HIS A 89 -15.02 -24.16 -14.88
C HIS A 89 -15.56 -25.49 -14.31
N PRO A 90 -16.70 -26.01 -14.82
CA PRO A 90 -17.39 -27.16 -14.23
C PRO A 90 -16.66 -28.52 -14.37
N CYS A 91 -15.51 -28.55 -15.04
CA CYS A 91 -14.74 -29.78 -15.30
C CYS A 91 -13.35 -29.80 -14.66
N VAL A 92 -13.07 -28.90 -13.71
CA VAL A 92 -11.84 -28.86 -12.91
C VAL A 92 -12.18 -29.10 -11.44
#